data_AF-A0A6I9SJ33-F1
#
_entry.id   AF-A0A6I9SJ33-F1
#
_cell.length_a   1.000
_cell.length_b   1.000
_cell.length_c   1.000
_cell.angle_alpha   90.00
_cell.angle_beta   90.00
_cell.angle_gamma   90.00
#
_symmetry.space_group_name_H-M   'P 1'
#
loop_
_entity.id
_entity.type
_entity.pdbx_description
1 polymer ?
#
loop_
_entity_poly.entity_id
_entity_poly.type
_entity_poly.pdbx_seq_one_letter_code
_entity_poly.pdbx_strand_id
1 'polypeptide(L)'
;MKSLTTEQEVLLSSDDQGTQVDLVGNGSYAVLSDKEGNMEDCKSQHDRAFTVPPGKVVVPPVVDQVQGQALRALQVLKVIEDDVQPGDLCTRREYARWLVAASSSLSRYACSKVYPAMYIENMTELAFDDVTPDDPDFALIQGLAEAGLISSKLSSEDAVLFSPESYLHCSPLSRQDLVSWKMALEEKLLPEVDINHLYQCSGFIDIDKINPDAWPALVADLSAGDQSITALAFGFTRLFQPNKPVTKAQAAIAIASGDTAEAISDELARIEAESLAERVVNADTALVDQVKQDLNASYEKDCAIEREKINALEKLAEEARVELEKLRTEREEKNDALMCGRAAVEAEMEALSRLRLEVEEQLLSLLNDKIEISLEKDRISKLRKEAERENQVIARLEYELEVERKALSMARCWAEEEAKRARKQARDLEEARKQREKYGVEVIVDEDLQDDASTGLTWLGAWKPPPMEGMITRAEKIVEKLKAMAAELKLKSNIVIEKFIQKIVSLIRALKRSVSNASKYVQEIHSTIISKARKSVNELCYNASGLSPSVVHRARRTVEDCREGLEIIRQKFKS
;
A
#
# COMPACT_ATOMS: atom_id res chain seq x y z
N MET A 1 -17.59 54.65 -28.73
CA MET A 1 -18.23 55.79 -29.43
C MET A 1 -17.26 56.96 -29.46
N LYS A 2 -16.96 57.46 -30.67
CA LYS A 2 -16.28 58.74 -31.02
C LYS A 2 -14.79 58.87 -30.63
N SER A 3 -13.90 59.40 -31.48
CA SER A 3 -14.07 60.05 -32.80
C SER A 3 -12.75 60.15 -33.57
N LEU A 4 -12.87 60.05 -34.89
CA LEU A 4 -11.93 60.51 -35.94
C LEU A 4 -11.74 62.02 -35.90
N THR A 5 -10.58 62.50 -36.37
CA THR A 5 -10.54 63.62 -37.33
C THR A 5 -9.28 63.58 -38.19
N THR A 6 -9.52 63.95 -39.44
CA THR A 6 -8.68 63.92 -40.64
C THR A 6 -8.05 65.31 -40.87
N GLU A 7 -7.23 65.40 -41.93
CA GLU A 7 -6.80 66.57 -42.71
C GLU A 7 -5.40 67.12 -42.33
N GLN A 8 -4.35 66.88 -43.14
CA GLN A 8 -4.00 67.45 -44.46
C GLN A 8 -3.63 68.95 -44.46
N GLU A 9 -2.38 69.19 -44.87
CA GLU A 9 -2.00 70.02 -46.03
C GLU A 9 -1.19 71.35 -45.89
N VAL A 10 0.01 71.29 -46.52
CA VAL A 10 0.80 72.25 -47.33
C VAL A 10 1.39 73.56 -46.75
N LEU A 11 2.73 73.74 -46.89
CA LEU A 11 3.43 74.65 -47.85
C LEU A 11 4.85 75.09 -47.41
N LEU A 12 5.80 74.81 -48.31
CA LEU A 12 6.93 75.62 -48.83
C LEU A 12 7.68 76.61 -47.92
N SER A 13 9.02 76.51 -47.93
CA SER A 13 10.01 77.53 -48.40
C SER A 13 11.43 77.03 -48.10
N SER A 14 12.25 76.80 -49.13
CA SER A 14 13.43 77.60 -49.49
C SER A 14 14.65 77.43 -48.57
N ASP A 15 15.76 76.95 -49.12
CA ASP A 15 17.00 77.75 -49.16
C ASP A 15 18.01 77.15 -50.14
N ASP A 16 18.52 78.04 -50.98
CA ASP A 16 19.45 77.86 -52.07
C ASP A 16 20.67 78.75 -51.73
N GLN A 17 21.88 78.19 -51.69
CA GLN A 17 23.11 78.97 -51.82
C GLN A 17 24.19 78.11 -52.49
N GLY A 18 24.59 78.55 -53.69
CA GLY A 18 25.75 78.06 -54.39
C GLY A 18 27.06 78.66 -53.88
N THR A 19 28.18 78.07 -54.31
CA THR A 19 29.47 78.75 -54.42
C THR A 19 30.26 78.15 -55.57
N GLN A 20 30.94 79.02 -56.29
CA GLN A 20 31.56 78.86 -57.59
C GLN A 20 33.10 78.68 -57.46
N VAL A 21 33.72 78.30 -58.57
CA VAL A 21 35.13 78.50 -59.00
C VAL A 21 36.18 77.47 -58.51
N ASP A 22 36.73 76.66 -59.43
CA ASP A 22 38.11 76.88 -59.93
C ASP A 22 38.47 76.04 -61.17
N LEU A 23 39.20 76.70 -62.07
CA LEU A 23 39.78 76.25 -63.33
C LEU A 23 41.26 75.86 -63.13
N VAL A 24 41.81 75.20 -64.15
CA VAL A 24 43.24 75.08 -64.54
C VAL A 24 43.88 73.72 -64.27
N GLY A 25 44.39 73.11 -65.36
CA GLY A 25 45.39 72.05 -65.31
C GLY A 25 45.65 71.34 -66.65
N ASN A 26 46.51 71.93 -67.49
CA ASN A 26 47.20 71.34 -68.67
C ASN A 26 47.60 69.86 -68.46
N GLY A 27 47.65 68.96 -69.44
CA GLY A 27 48.06 69.10 -70.84
C GLY A 27 49.46 68.53 -71.03
N SER A 28 49.62 67.37 -71.68
CA SER A 28 50.84 67.00 -72.44
C SER A 28 50.61 65.81 -73.37
N TYR A 29 50.75 66.07 -74.67
CA TYR A 29 50.97 65.10 -75.75
C TYR A 29 52.40 64.53 -75.67
N ALA A 30 52.57 63.27 -76.04
CA ALA A 30 53.82 62.75 -76.60
C ALA A 30 53.50 61.73 -77.70
N VAL A 31 54.15 61.93 -78.85
CA VAL A 31 54.01 61.23 -80.12
C VAL A 31 55.37 60.60 -80.46
N LEU A 32 55.37 59.54 -81.27
CA LEU A 32 56.47 58.91 -82.03
C LEU A 32 57.32 57.89 -81.23
N SER A 33 57.80 56.76 -81.77
CA SER A 33 58.13 56.42 -83.16
C SER A 33 58.24 54.91 -83.39
N ASP A 34 58.18 54.53 -84.66
CA ASP A 34 58.49 53.24 -85.30
C ASP A 34 59.84 52.62 -84.92
N LYS A 35 59.92 51.28 -85.03
CA LYS A 35 61.10 50.53 -85.54
C LYS A 35 60.69 49.18 -86.16
N GLU A 36 61.06 48.99 -87.43
CA GLU A 36 61.11 47.72 -88.17
C GLU A 36 62.47 46.99 -87.99
N GLY A 37 62.45 45.68 -88.26
CA GLY A 37 63.61 44.76 -88.42
C GLY A 37 63.64 43.71 -87.31
N ASN A 38 63.67 42.39 -87.53
CA ASN A 38 64.20 41.62 -88.66
C ASN A 38 63.64 40.18 -88.66
N MET A 39 63.81 39.52 -89.80
CA MET A 39 63.34 38.22 -90.28
C MET A 39 63.96 37.00 -89.56
N GLU A 40 63.17 35.99 -89.19
CA GLU A 40 63.60 34.58 -89.07
C GLU A 40 62.44 33.58 -89.17
N ASP A 41 62.71 32.48 -89.88
CA ASP A 41 61.85 31.36 -90.28
C ASP A 41 61.10 30.64 -89.15
N CYS A 42 59.87 30.17 -89.41
CA CYS A 42 59.54 28.74 -89.46
C CYS A 42 58.02 28.51 -89.59
N LYS A 43 57.64 27.86 -90.68
CA LYS A 43 56.30 27.28 -90.89
C LYS A 43 56.02 26.21 -89.85
N SER A 44 55.08 26.46 -88.94
CA SER A 44 54.12 25.46 -88.40
C SER A 44 53.23 26.09 -87.32
N GLN A 45 52.23 26.89 -87.69
CA GLN A 45 51.17 27.32 -86.77
C GLN A 45 49.84 27.46 -87.53
N HIS A 46 49.25 26.32 -87.91
CA HIS A 46 47.80 26.22 -88.04
C HIS A 46 47.29 25.62 -86.74
N ASP A 47 47.23 26.44 -85.69
CA ASP A 47 46.43 26.18 -84.48
C ASP A 47 46.51 27.43 -83.59
N ARG A 48 45.60 28.36 -83.85
CA ARG A 48 45.12 29.39 -82.91
C ARG A 48 43.94 30.09 -83.59
N ALA A 49 42.75 29.56 -83.38
CA ALA A 49 41.53 30.33 -83.55
C ALA A 49 41.64 31.54 -82.62
N PHE A 50 41.65 32.74 -83.19
CA PHE A 50 41.60 33.99 -82.43
C PHE A 50 40.23 34.09 -81.75
N THR A 51 40.15 33.70 -80.48
CA THR A 51 39.06 34.11 -79.59
C THR A 51 39.26 35.60 -79.30
N VAL A 52 38.55 36.46 -80.03
CA VAL A 52 38.47 37.88 -79.69
C VAL A 52 37.69 37.96 -78.38
N PRO A 53 38.28 38.43 -77.27
CA PRO A 53 37.55 38.56 -76.02
C PRO A 53 36.40 39.56 -76.21
N PRO A 54 35.19 39.27 -75.70
CA PRO A 54 34.08 40.22 -75.78
C PRO A 54 34.52 41.53 -75.13
N GLY A 55 34.28 42.65 -75.83
CA GLY A 55 34.70 43.97 -75.38
C GLY A 55 34.21 44.24 -73.94
N LYS A 56 35.11 44.75 -73.09
CA LYS A 56 34.78 45.03 -71.69
C LYS A 56 33.74 46.15 -71.61
N VAL A 57 32.69 45.95 -70.81
CA VAL A 57 31.72 47.01 -70.49
C VAL A 57 32.45 48.13 -69.73
N VAL A 58 32.66 49.26 -70.40
CA VAL A 58 33.37 50.44 -69.84
C VAL A 58 32.40 51.34 -69.07
N VAL A 59 31.13 51.37 -69.47
CA VAL A 59 30.06 52.12 -68.81
C VAL A 59 28.97 51.11 -68.43
N PRO A 60 28.70 50.90 -67.13
CA PRO A 60 27.65 49.99 -66.69
C PRO A 60 26.29 50.37 -67.29
N PRO A 61 25.53 49.42 -67.83
CA PRO A 61 24.18 49.68 -68.31
C PRO A 61 23.28 50.03 -67.12
N VAL A 62 22.42 51.04 -67.28
CA VAL A 62 21.33 51.31 -66.34
C VAL A 62 20.25 50.27 -66.59
N VAL A 63 19.93 49.48 -65.56
CA VAL A 63 18.88 48.46 -65.62
C VAL A 63 17.56 49.13 -65.27
N ASP A 64 16.60 49.05 -66.18
CA ASP A 64 15.26 49.59 -65.94
C ASP A 64 14.50 48.78 -64.88
N GLN A 65 13.50 49.38 -64.22
CA GLN A 65 12.69 48.70 -63.22
C GLN A 65 11.98 47.46 -63.81
N VAL A 66 11.44 47.56 -65.03
CA VAL A 66 10.74 46.45 -65.69
C VAL A 66 11.74 45.32 -66.01
N GLN A 67 12.94 45.67 -66.46
CA GLN A 67 14.04 44.71 -66.71
C GLN A 67 14.45 43.96 -65.44
N GLY A 68 14.59 44.69 -64.33
CA GLY A 68 14.89 44.09 -63.02
C GLY A 68 13.78 43.16 -62.54
N GLN A 69 12.52 43.56 -62.69
CA GLN A 69 11.36 42.75 -62.30
C GLN A 69 11.24 41.47 -63.14
N ALA A 70 11.44 41.55 -64.46
CA ALA A 70 11.42 40.38 -65.34
C ALA A 70 12.51 39.36 -64.98
N LEU A 71 13.73 39.83 -64.71
CA LEU A 71 14.82 38.94 -64.26
C LEU A 71 14.46 38.25 -62.93
N ARG A 72 13.94 39.01 -61.96
CA ARG A 72 13.54 38.46 -60.65
C ARG A 72 12.40 37.45 -60.77
N ALA A 73 11.41 37.72 -61.61
CA ALA A 73 10.32 36.79 -61.90
C ALA A 73 10.86 35.45 -62.42
N LEU A 74 11.76 35.49 -63.39
CA LEU A 74 12.36 34.29 -63.98
C LEU A 74 13.29 33.54 -62.99
N GLN A 75 13.92 34.23 -62.04
CA GLN A 75 14.67 33.61 -60.94
C GLN A 75 13.74 32.88 -59.96
N VAL A 76 12.64 33.51 -59.54
CA VAL A 76 11.62 32.86 -58.68
C VAL A 76 11.06 31.60 -59.35
N LEU A 77 10.86 31.64 -60.66
CA LEU A 77 10.40 30.51 -61.47
C LEU A 77 11.51 29.51 -61.85
N LYS A 78 12.75 29.73 -61.41
CA LYS A 78 13.94 28.89 -61.67
C LYS A 78 14.26 28.67 -63.15
N VAL A 79 13.86 29.62 -64.01
CA VAL A 79 14.24 29.65 -65.43
C VAL A 79 15.64 30.22 -65.59
N ILE A 80 15.99 31.22 -64.77
CA ILE A 80 17.31 31.86 -64.69
C ILE A 80 17.88 31.60 -63.30
N GLU A 81 19.19 31.46 -63.20
CA GLU A 81 19.88 31.22 -61.93
C GLU A 81 19.87 32.43 -61.00
N ASP A 82 19.85 32.17 -59.69
CA ASP A 82 19.67 33.19 -58.64
C ASP A 82 20.84 34.17 -58.52
N ASP A 83 22.05 33.77 -58.94
CA ASP A 83 23.30 34.54 -58.84
C ASP A 83 23.54 35.48 -60.03
N VAL A 84 22.71 35.37 -61.07
CA VAL A 84 22.82 36.17 -62.31
C VAL A 84 22.64 37.67 -62.03
N GLN A 85 23.61 38.48 -62.48
CA GLN A 85 23.54 39.93 -62.38
C GLN A 85 22.88 40.55 -63.62
N PRO A 86 21.98 41.53 -63.46
CA PRO A 86 21.22 42.11 -64.57
C PRO A 86 22.06 42.90 -65.58
N GLY A 87 23.15 43.54 -65.12
CA GLY A 87 23.99 44.41 -65.94
C GLY A 87 25.07 43.70 -66.77
N ASP A 88 25.24 42.39 -66.57
CA ASP A 88 26.21 41.60 -67.31
C ASP A 88 25.74 41.37 -68.75
N LEU A 89 26.68 41.13 -69.67
CA LEU A 89 26.35 40.74 -71.04
C LEU A 89 25.82 39.30 -71.04
N CYS A 90 24.74 39.08 -71.80
CA CYS A 90 24.20 37.75 -72.03
C CYS A 90 24.95 37.09 -73.18
N THR A 91 25.43 35.87 -72.97
CA THR A 91 26.02 35.05 -74.04
C THR A 91 24.94 34.29 -74.81
N ARG A 92 25.24 33.94 -76.07
CA ARG A 92 24.33 33.12 -76.89
C ARG A 92 23.99 31.78 -76.22
N ARG A 93 24.97 31.17 -75.56
CA ARG A 93 24.82 29.97 -74.72
C ARG A 93 23.82 30.14 -73.58
N GLU A 94 24.01 31.16 -72.74
CA GLU A 94 23.13 31.43 -71.60
C GLU A 94 21.69 31.64 -72.08
N TYR A 95 21.52 32.40 -73.15
CA TYR A 95 20.21 32.67 -73.71
C TYR A 95 19.53 31.42 -74.30
N ALA A 96 20.28 30.58 -75.03
CA ALA A 96 19.75 29.32 -75.56
C ALA A 96 19.23 28.42 -74.43
N ARG A 97 20.01 28.28 -73.34
CA ARG A 97 19.60 27.53 -72.16
C ARG A 97 18.36 28.12 -71.50
N TRP A 98 18.30 29.44 -71.31
CA TRP A 98 17.15 30.09 -70.72
C TRP A 98 15.90 29.99 -71.60
N LEU A 99 16.03 30.03 -72.93
CA LEU A 99 14.91 29.81 -73.85
C LEU A 99 14.33 28.40 -73.73
N VAL A 100 15.17 27.37 -73.68
CA VAL A 100 14.70 25.98 -73.50
C VAL A 100 14.08 25.79 -72.10
N ALA A 101 14.72 26.31 -71.06
CA ALA A 101 14.19 26.28 -69.68
C ALA A 101 12.83 27.01 -69.56
N ALA A 102 12.70 28.17 -70.19
CA ALA A 102 11.46 28.93 -70.27
C ALA A 102 10.38 28.16 -71.05
N SER A 103 10.71 27.62 -72.23
CA SER A 103 9.74 26.88 -73.05
C SER A 103 9.21 25.64 -72.33
N SER A 104 10.06 24.92 -71.60
CA SER A 104 9.66 23.71 -70.88
C SER A 104 8.79 24.02 -69.65
N SER A 105 9.15 25.07 -68.92
CA SER A 105 8.54 25.45 -67.63
C SER A 105 7.30 26.32 -67.77
N LEU A 106 7.28 27.25 -68.73
CA LEU A 106 6.24 28.28 -68.88
C LEU A 106 5.21 27.95 -69.96
N SER A 107 5.59 27.17 -70.98
CA SER A 107 4.65 26.86 -72.07
C SER A 107 3.58 25.86 -71.62
N ARG A 108 2.32 26.21 -71.86
CA ARG A 108 1.15 25.34 -71.62
C ARG A 108 0.90 24.37 -72.76
N TYR A 109 1.34 24.70 -73.97
CA TYR A 109 1.08 23.91 -75.18
C TYR A 109 2.30 23.05 -75.52
N ALA A 110 2.09 21.74 -75.63
CA ALA A 110 3.13 20.79 -76.00
C ALA A 110 3.79 21.11 -77.36
N CYS A 111 3.05 21.80 -78.24
CA CYS A 111 3.50 22.14 -79.58
C CYS A 111 4.39 23.39 -79.64
N SER A 112 4.61 24.07 -78.51
CA SER A 112 5.52 25.23 -78.34
C SER A 112 6.64 24.94 -77.34
N LYS A 113 6.84 23.66 -76.96
CA LYS A 113 7.93 23.22 -76.09
C LYS A 113 9.11 22.76 -76.92
N VAL A 114 10.29 23.26 -76.60
CA VAL A 114 11.56 22.73 -77.11
C VAL A 114 12.08 21.72 -76.10
N TYR A 115 12.37 20.52 -76.58
CA TYR A 115 12.96 19.47 -75.77
C TYR A 115 14.48 19.47 -75.92
N PRO A 116 15.24 19.14 -74.86
CA PRO A 116 16.66 18.88 -74.99
C PRO A 116 16.90 17.76 -76.03
N ALA A 117 17.92 17.93 -76.88
CA ALA A 117 18.30 16.94 -77.88
C ALA A 117 18.76 15.63 -77.25
N MET A 118 18.54 14.56 -77.98
CA MET A 118 19.11 13.25 -77.69
C MET A 118 20.40 13.08 -78.48
N TYR A 119 21.50 12.80 -77.79
CA TYR A 119 22.76 12.46 -78.45
C TYR A 119 22.83 10.95 -78.71
N ILE A 120 23.00 10.57 -79.98
CA ILE A 120 23.30 9.21 -80.40
C ILE A 120 24.66 9.24 -81.08
N GLU A 121 25.64 8.59 -80.44
CA GLU A 121 27.01 8.51 -80.94
C GLU A 121 27.03 7.99 -82.39
N ASN A 122 27.74 8.71 -83.26
CA ASN A 122 27.87 8.44 -84.70
C ASN A 122 26.60 8.58 -85.57
N MET A 123 25.46 9.02 -85.00
CA MET A 123 24.23 9.27 -85.74
C MET A 123 23.78 10.73 -85.64
N THR A 124 23.98 11.38 -84.50
CA THR A 124 23.65 12.79 -84.31
C THR A 124 24.74 13.67 -84.94
N GLU A 125 24.35 14.52 -85.88
CA GLU A 125 25.21 15.57 -86.43
C GLU A 125 25.28 16.75 -85.47
N LEU A 126 26.50 17.21 -85.13
CA LEU A 126 26.70 18.33 -84.21
C LEU A 126 26.32 19.65 -84.88
N ALA A 127 25.46 20.43 -84.23
CA ALA A 127 25.03 21.73 -84.74
C ALA A 127 26.16 22.78 -84.80
N PHE A 128 27.12 22.69 -83.87
CA PHE A 128 28.23 23.61 -83.70
C PHE A 128 29.55 22.86 -83.44
N ASP A 129 30.67 23.39 -83.90
CA ASP A 129 31.99 22.76 -83.72
C ASP A 129 32.58 22.93 -82.32
N ASP A 130 32.17 23.98 -81.60
CA ASP A 130 32.66 24.28 -80.26
C ASP A 130 31.87 23.61 -79.14
N VAL A 131 30.64 23.15 -79.41
CA VAL A 131 29.78 22.51 -78.41
C VAL A 131 29.88 20.99 -78.53
N THR A 132 30.64 20.38 -77.63
CA THR A 132 30.82 18.91 -77.58
C THR A 132 29.73 18.24 -76.74
N PRO A 133 29.49 16.92 -76.90
CA PRO A 133 28.52 16.17 -76.08
C PRO A 133 28.79 16.19 -74.56
N ASP A 134 30.02 16.49 -74.14
CA ASP A 134 30.41 16.60 -72.72
C ASP A 134 30.03 17.95 -72.09
N ASP A 135 29.59 18.91 -72.91
CA ASP A 135 29.17 20.23 -72.45
C ASP A 135 27.85 20.15 -71.65
N PRO A 136 27.74 20.79 -70.46
CA PRO A 136 26.52 20.73 -69.66
C PRO A 136 25.28 21.29 -70.37
N ASP A 137 25.45 22.23 -71.29
CA ASP A 137 24.36 22.84 -72.05
C ASP A 137 24.18 22.18 -73.43
N PHE A 138 24.96 21.12 -73.75
CA PHE A 138 24.94 20.46 -75.06
C PHE A 138 23.52 20.13 -75.50
N ALA A 139 22.76 19.40 -74.68
CA ALA A 139 21.43 18.94 -75.04
C ALA A 139 20.46 20.11 -75.28
N LEU A 140 20.60 21.22 -74.56
CA LEU A 140 19.73 22.39 -74.69
C LEU A 140 20.03 23.15 -75.99
N ILE A 141 21.31 23.41 -76.25
CA ILE A 141 21.78 24.10 -77.45
C ILE A 141 21.48 23.28 -78.70
N GLN A 142 21.85 22.00 -78.68
CA GLN A 142 21.64 21.07 -79.79
C GLN A 142 20.13 20.91 -80.06
N GLY A 143 19.29 20.82 -79.02
CA GLY A 143 17.84 20.71 -79.18
C GLY A 143 17.22 21.95 -79.82
N LEU A 144 17.72 23.14 -79.48
CA LEU A 144 17.27 24.39 -80.09
C LEU A 144 17.69 24.48 -81.57
N ALA A 145 18.87 24.00 -81.92
CA ALA A 145 19.36 23.95 -83.30
C ALA A 145 18.65 22.90 -84.15
N GLU A 146 18.41 21.70 -83.62
CA GLU A 146 17.63 20.63 -84.27
C GLU A 146 16.18 21.03 -84.49
N ALA A 147 15.62 21.90 -83.63
CA ALA A 147 14.31 22.51 -83.83
C ALA A 147 14.30 23.60 -84.92
N GLY A 148 15.46 23.96 -85.49
CA GLY A 148 15.58 25.00 -86.51
C GLY A 148 15.41 26.43 -85.99
N LEU A 149 15.47 26.63 -84.66
CA LEU A 149 15.22 27.94 -84.03
C LEU A 149 16.46 28.84 -84.00
N ILE A 150 17.66 28.23 -84.12
CA ILE A 150 18.93 28.92 -84.21
C ILE A 150 19.71 28.46 -85.43
N SER A 151 20.31 29.40 -86.15
CA SER A 151 21.14 29.11 -87.31
C SER A 151 22.35 28.26 -86.89
N SER A 152 22.51 27.11 -87.57
CA SER A 152 23.55 26.13 -87.29
C SER A 152 23.92 25.37 -88.56
N LYS A 153 24.89 24.45 -88.46
CA LYS A 153 25.27 23.55 -89.58
C LYS A 153 24.10 22.73 -90.12
N LEU A 154 23.13 22.42 -89.26
CA LEU A 154 21.96 21.63 -89.61
C LEU A 154 20.96 22.39 -90.50
N SER A 155 21.02 23.73 -90.51
CA SER A 155 20.02 24.59 -91.15
C SER A 155 20.47 25.20 -92.49
N SER A 156 21.74 25.10 -92.87
CA SER A 156 22.26 25.71 -94.12
C SER A 156 22.77 24.63 -95.08
N GLU A 157 22.29 24.66 -96.32
CA GLU A 157 22.75 23.76 -97.39
C GLU A 157 24.14 24.14 -97.94
N ASP A 158 24.62 25.38 -97.71
CA ASP A 158 25.92 25.86 -98.18
C ASP A 158 26.98 25.85 -97.08
N ALA A 159 27.63 24.69 -96.92
CA ALA A 159 28.74 24.47 -95.98
C ALA A 159 29.97 25.37 -96.19
N VAL A 160 30.03 26.16 -97.27
CA VAL A 160 31.23 26.90 -97.71
C VAL A 160 31.26 28.36 -97.23
N LEU A 161 30.14 28.90 -96.73
CA LEU A 161 30.02 30.30 -96.26
C LEU A 161 29.87 30.45 -94.74
N PHE A 162 29.95 29.37 -93.98
CA PHE A 162 29.94 29.42 -92.51
C PHE A 162 31.15 30.20 -92.01
N SER A 163 30.92 31.48 -91.72
CA SER A 163 31.93 32.40 -91.24
C SER A 163 32.31 32.10 -89.78
N PRO A 164 33.47 32.60 -89.30
CA PRO A 164 33.97 32.39 -87.93
C PRO A 164 33.06 32.90 -86.79
N GLU A 165 31.88 33.42 -87.09
CA GLU A 165 30.82 33.82 -86.17
C GLU A 165 29.96 32.63 -85.69
N SER A 166 30.30 31.41 -86.13
CA SER A 166 29.60 30.15 -85.83
C SER A 166 29.91 29.56 -84.44
N TYR A 167 30.65 30.28 -83.58
CA TYR A 167 30.98 29.84 -82.23
C TYR A 167 29.93 30.32 -81.22
N LEU A 168 29.35 29.40 -80.46
CA LEU A 168 28.34 29.66 -79.44
C LEU A 168 28.94 29.94 -78.06
N HIS A 169 30.15 29.44 -77.77
CA HIS A 169 30.65 29.33 -76.39
C HIS A 169 30.92 30.64 -75.67
N CYS A 170 31.26 31.73 -76.38
CA CYS A 170 31.70 32.98 -75.76
C CYS A 170 31.28 34.25 -76.52
N SER A 171 30.44 34.12 -77.55
CA SER A 171 29.95 35.27 -78.30
C SER A 171 28.81 35.94 -77.53
N PRO A 172 28.85 37.28 -77.38
CA PRO A 172 27.74 37.99 -76.76
C PRO A 172 26.52 37.91 -77.67
N LEU A 173 25.34 37.76 -77.07
CA LEU A 173 24.08 37.72 -77.79
C LEU A 173 23.80 39.08 -78.44
N SER A 174 23.54 39.07 -79.75
CA SER A 174 23.22 40.28 -80.50
C SER A 174 21.73 40.65 -80.36
N ARG A 175 21.38 41.91 -80.64
CA ARG A 175 19.97 42.37 -80.60
C ARG A 175 19.10 41.65 -81.61
N GLN A 176 19.63 41.39 -82.80
CA GLN A 176 18.88 40.65 -83.82
C GLN A 176 18.66 39.19 -83.44
N ASP A 177 19.66 38.53 -82.84
CA ASP A 177 19.54 37.12 -82.43
C ASP A 177 18.55 36.99 -81.27
N LEU A 178 18.56 37.94 -80.32
CA LEU A 178 17.63 37.98 -79.20
C LEU A 178 16.17 37.89 -79.67
N VAL A 179 15.80 38.79 -80.59
CA VAL A 179 14.43 38.88 -81.12
C VAL A 179 14.15 37.69 -82.04
N SER A 180 15.09 37.33 -82.92
CA SER A 180 14.89 36.25 -83.89
C SER A 180 14.63 34.90 -83.22
N TRP A 181 15.43 34.53 -82.23
CA TRP A 181 15.29 33.24 -81.56
C TRP A 181 14.02 33.16 -80.72
N LYS A 182 13.63 34.27 -80.08
CA LYS A 182 12.40 34.34 -79.28
C LYS A 182 11.16 34.29 -80.17
N MET A 183 11.11 35.07 -81.24
CA MET A 183 9.96 35.07 -82.15
C MET A 183 9.82 33.75 -82.91
N ALA A 184 10.92 33.13 -83.32
CA ALA A 184 10.88 31.80 -83.93
C ALA A 184 10.33 30.72 -82.97
N LEU A 185 10.56 30.88 -81.66
CA LEU A 185 10.04 29.96 -80.64
C LEU A 185 8.53 30.12 -80.41
N GLU A 186 8.02 31.35 -80.42
CA GLU A 186 6.60 31.64 -80.18
C GLU A 186 5.75 31.46 -81.44
N GLU A 187 6.22 31.96 -82.58
CA GLU A 187 5.48 31.98 -83.83
C GLU A 187 6.01 30.92 -84.81
N LYS A 188 5.21 29.87 -85.03
CA LYS A 188 5.54 28.80 -85.99
C LYS A 188 5.62 29.27 -87.44
N LEU A 189 4.92 30.36 -87.78
CA LEU A 189 4.84 30.91 -89.12
C LEU A 189 5.11 32.40 -89.03
N LEU A 190 6.36 32.78 -89.27
CA LEU A 190 6.75 34.17 -89.39
C LEU A 190 6.28 34.74 -90.74
N PRO A 191 5.96 36.04 -90.82
CA PRO A 191 5.49 36.67 -92.05
C PRO A 191 6.57 36.68 -93.13
N GLU A 192 6.19 36.56 -94.40
CA GLU A 192 7.10 36.85 -95.50
C GLU A 192 7.27 38.38 -95.61
N VAL A 193 8.52 38.84 -95.49
CA VAL A 193 8.84 40.27 -95.37
C VAL A 193 9.87 40.67 -96.41
N ASP A 194 9.61 41.77 -97.12
CA ASP A 194 10.60 42.48 -97.92
C ASP A 194 11.19 43.67 -97.13
N ILE A 195 12.32 44.19 -97.62
CA ILE A 195 13.01 45.31 -96.96
C ILE A 195 12.12 46.57 -96.83
N ASN A 196 11.20 46.79 -97.76
CA ASN A 196 10.31 47.94 -97.76
C ASN A 196 9.27 47.83 -96.64
N HIS A 197 8.75 46.62 -96.38
CA HIS A 197 7.83 46.36 -95.30
C HIS A 197 8.50 46.59 -93.93
N LEU A 198 9.73 46.10 -93.75
CA LEU A 198 10.50 46.37 -92.53
C LEU A 198 10.77 47.88 -92.34
N TYR A 199 11.03 48.62 -93.43
CA TYR A 199 11.20 50.07 -93.38
C TYR A 199 9.94 50.80 -92.89
N GLN A 200 8.77 50.37 -93.34
CA GLN A 200 7.49 50.96 -92.93
C GLN A 200 7.15 50.67 -91.47
N CYS A 201 7.46 49.47 -90.97
CA CYS A 201 7.09 49.02 -89.63
C CYS A 201 8.08 49.48 -88.54
N SER A 202 9.39 49.51 -88.83
CA SER A 202 10.42 49.72 -87.82
C SER A 202 10.87 51.17 -87.63
N GLY A 203 10.90 51.97 -88.71
CA GLY A 203 11.48 53.31 -88.69
C GLY A 203 13.00 53.36 -88.39
N PHE A 204 13.70 52.22 -88.47
CA PHE A 204 15.14 52.14 -88.26
C PHE A 204 15.92 52.73 -89.43
N ILE A 205 17.06 53.36 -89.12
CA ILE A 205 17.94 53.99 -90.11
C ILE A 205 18.94 52.97 -90.68
N ASP A 206 19.33 51.96 -89.91
CA ASP A 206 20.36 50.97 -90.20
C ASP A 206 19.81 49.60 -90.63
N ILE A 207 18.67 49.59 -91.34
CA ILE A 207 17.99 48.36 -91.82
C ILE A 207 18.88 47.56 -92.78
N ASP A 208 19.70 48.24 -93.56
CA ASP A 208 20.68 47.66 -94.49
C ASP A 208 21.74 46.79 -93.80
N LYS A 209 21.93 46.96 -92.48
CA LYS A 209 22.85 46.16 -91.67
C LYS A 209 22.20 44.96 -90.98
N ILE A 210 20.88 44.86 -91.03
CA ILE A 210 20.12 43.76 -90.40
C ILE A 210 20.15 42.57 -91.35
N ASN A 211 20.49 41.38 -90.83
CA ASN A 211 20.44 40.16 -91.62
C ASN A 211 19.00 39.95 -92.18
N PRO A 212 18.81 39.72 -93.49
CA PRO A 212 17.51 39.38 -94.07
C PRO A 212 16.74 38.28 -93.35
N ASP A 213 17.45 37.28 -92.79
CA ASP A 213 16.83 36.17 -92.04
C ASP A 213 16.11 36.65 -90.77
N ALA A 214 16.49 37.80 -90.21
CA ALA A 214 15.90 38.38 -89.02
C ALA A 214 14.68 39.29 -89.30
N TRP A 215 14.44 39.66 -90.57
CA TRP A 215 13.34 40.58 -90.91
C TRP A 215 11.95 40.06 -90.52
N PRO A 216 11.60 38.77 -90.79
CA PRO A 216 10.31 38.22 -90.40
C PRO A 216 10.05 38.31 -88.89
N ALA A 217 11.06 37.94 -88.08
CA ALA A 217 10.98 37.98 -86.63
C ALA A 217 10.87 39.41 -86.09
N LEU A 218 11.63 40.36 -86.64
CA LEU A 218 11.55 41.76 -86.22
C LEU A 218 10.19 42.37 -86.56
N VAL A 219 9.60 42.07 -87.71
CA VAL A 219 8.25 42.55 -88.06
C VAL A 219 7.20 41.97 -87.12
N ALA A 220 7.30 40.67 -86.82
CA ALA A 220 6.42 40.01 -85.86
C ALA A 220 6.51 40.68 -84.47
N ASP A 221 7.72 40.89 -83.95
CA ASP A 221 7.94 41.58 -82.67
C ASP A 221 7.36 43.00 -82.68
N LEU A 222 7.66 43.79 -83.71
CA LEU A 222 7.18 45.18 -83.83
C LEU A 222 5.65 45.28 -83.94
N SER A 223 4.97 44.22 -84.41
CA SER A 223 3.51 44.18 -84.48
C SER A 223 2.85 44.22 -83.09
N ALA A 224 3.57 43.80 -82.03
CA ALA A 224 3.13 43.88 -80.64
C ALA A 224 3.21 45.30 -80.03
N GLY A 225 3.75 46.28 -80.76
CA GLY A 225 3.80 47.68 -80.33
C GLY A 225 4.59 47.90 -79.04
N ASP A 226 3.97 48.50 -78.03
CA ASP A 226 4.61 48.77 -76.73
C ASP A 226 4.94 47.50 -75.92
N GLN A 227 4.34 46.36 -76.28
CA GLN A 227 4.64 45.05 -75.68
C GLN A 227 5.73 44.28 -76.44
N SER A 228 6.29 44.87 -77.50
CA SER A 228 7.41 44.27 -78.24
C SER A 228 8.66 44.17 -77.39
N ILE A 229 9.46 43.12 -77.63
CA ILE A 229 10.78 42.93 -77.05
C ILE A 229 11.65 44.14 -77.37
N THR A 230 11.58 44.65 -78.59
CA THR A 230 12.35 45.83 -79.01
C THR A 230 12.01 47.06 -78.17
N ALA A 231 10.72 47.32 -77.92
CA ALA A 231 10.30 48.45 -77.08
C ALA A 231 10.69 48.25 -75.60
N LEU A 232 10.44 47.07 -75.02
CA LEU A 232 10.67 46.81 -73.59
C LEU A 232 12.15 46.63 -73.23
N ALA A 233 12.94 45.99 -74.10
CA ALA A 233 14.35 45.72 -73.84
C ALA A 233 15.25 46.91 -74.24
N PHE A 234 14.97 47.58 -75.36
CA PHE A 234 15.86 48.60 -75.91
C PHE A 234 15.32 50.02 -75.77
N GLY A 235 14.04 50.20 -75.48
CA GLY A 235 13.39 51.49 -75.43
C GLY A 235 13.32 52.16 -76.80
N PHE A 236 13.05 53.46 -76.81
CA PHE A 236 12.98 54.23 -78.04
C PHE A 236 14.36 54.28 -78.74
N THR A 237 14.45 53.63 -79.91
CA THR A 237 15.63 53.71 -80.78
C THR A 237 15.25 53.84 -82.25
N ARG A 238 15.99 54.69 -82.97
CA ARG A 238 15.93 54.78 -84.45
C ARG A 238 17.12 54.10 -85.12
N LEU A 239 18.06 53.59 -84.32
CA LEU A 239 19.20 52.78 -84.76
C LEU A 239 19.12 51.45 -84.02
N PHE A 240 18.76 50.38 -84.74
CA PHE A 240 18.60 49.08 -84.12
C PHE A 240 19.94 48.54 -83.61
N GLN A 241 21.02 48.77 -84.37
CA GLN A 241 22.36 48.26 -84.09
C GLN A 241 22.33 46.72 -83.96
N PRO A 242 22.07 45.98 -85.05
CA PRO A 242 21.76 44.54 -85.01
C PRO A 242 22.78 43.71 -84.22
N ASN A 243 24.07 44.02 -84.40
CA ASN A 243 25.19 43.29 -83.78
C ASN A 243 25.57 43.80 -82.37
N LYS A 244 24.80 44.73 -81.79
CA LYS A 244 25.09 45.24 -80.45
C LYS A 244 24.81 44.15 -79.39
N PRO A 245 25.71 43.94 -78.42
CA PRO A 245 25.51 42.95 -77.38
C PRO A 245 24.37 43.34 -76.44
N VAL A 246 23.66 42.34 -75.94
CA VAL A 246 22.49 42.45 -75.06
C VAL A 246 22.88 42.13 -73.60
N THR A 247 22.25 42.82 -72.65
CA THR A 247 22.43 42.53 -71.22
C THR A 247 21.53 41.39 -70.74
N LYS A 248 21.88 40.73 -69.64
CA LYS A 248 21.07 39.66 -69.05
C LYS A 248 19.67 40.12 -68.66
N ALA A 249 19.51 41.36 -68.19
CA ALA A 249 18.19 41.92 -67.89
C ALA A 249 17.33 42.16 -69.15
N GLN A 250 17.95 42.57 -70.26
CA GLN A 250 17.26 42.69 -71.55
C GLN A 250 16.88 41.33 -72.14
N ALA A 251 17.75 40.32 -71.97
CA ALA A 251 17.43 38.95 -72.34
C ALA A 251 16.27 38.38 -71.51
N ALA A 252 16.23 38.69 -70.21
CA ALA A 252 15.12 38.32 -69.34
C ALA A 252 13.79 38.97 -69.77
N ILE A 253 13.80 40.23 -70.23
CA ILE A 253 12.61 40.86 -70.83
C ILE A 253 12.13 40.09 -72.04
N ALA A 254 13.03 39.72 -72.96
CA ALA A 254 12.63 38.98 -74.15
C ALA A 254 11.94 37.67 -73.79
N ILE A 255 12.44 36.95 -72.77
CA ILE A 255 11.82 35.71 -72.29
C ILE A 255 10.49 35.96 -71.58
N ALA A 256 10.38 37.06 -70.82
CA ALA A 256 9.19 37.39 -70.03
C ALA A 256 8.07 38.07 -70.82
N SER A 257 8.33 38.48 -72.07
CA SER A 257 7.36 39.11 -72.96
C SER A 257 6.69 38.09 -73.88
N GLY A 258 5.61 38.49 -74.55
CA GLY A 258 4.87 37.62 -75.47
C GLY A 258 3.95 36.63 -74.77
N ASP A 259 3.82 35.42 -75.32
CA ASP A 259 2.90 34.37 -74.86
C ASP A 259 3.25 33.87 -73.44
N THR A 260 4.51 34.01 -73.04
CA THR A 260 4.99 33.60 -71.71
C THR A 260 4.62 34.59 -70.61
N ALA A 261 4.22 35.82 -70.92
CA ALA A 261 3.93 36.85 -69.92
C ALA A 261 2.75 36.48 -69.00
N GLU A 262 1.65 35.99 -69.58
CA GLU A 262 0.47 35.54 -68.83
C GLU A 262 0.82 34.33 -67.95
N ALA A 263 1.57 33.37 -68.50
CA ALA A 263 2.00 32.19 -67.76
C ALA A 263 2.88 32.57 -66.57
N ILE A 264 3.84 33.48 -66.74
CA ILE A 264 4.70 33.97 -65.64
C ILE A 264 3.85 34.64 -64.56
N SER A 265 2.90 35.51 -64.94
CA SER A 265 2.03 36.18 -63.98
C SER A 265 1.18 35.21 -63.17
N ASP A 266 0.57 34.22 -63.82
CA ASP A 266 -0.26 33.19 -63.17
C ASP A 266 0.56 32.31 -62.21
N GLU A 267 1.75 31.90 -62.62
CA GLU A 267 2.64 31.06 -61.81
C GLU A 267 3.16 31.83 -60.59
N LEU A 268 3.50 33.12 -60.73
CA LEU A 268 3.87 33.97 -59.60
C LEU A 268 2.71 34.17 -58.62
N ALA A 269 1.50 34.42 -59.12
CA ALA A 269 0.31 34.52 -58.28
C ALA A 269 0.02 33.22 -57.53
N ARG A 270 0.25 32.05 -58.17
CA ARG A 270 0.14 30.74 -57.52
C ARG A 270 1.17 30.58 -56.40
N ILE A 271 2.44 30.89 -56.65
CA ILE A 271 3.52 30.80 -55.65
C ILE A 271 3.25 31.75 -54.48
N GLU A 272 2.78 32.98 -54.73
CA GLU A 272 2.43 33.92 -53.68
C GLU A 272 1.27 33.39 -52.82
N ALA A 273 0.22 32.86 -53.45
CA ALA A 273 -0.92 32.26 -52.75
C ALA A 273 -0.52 31.04 -51.91
N GLU A 274 0.33 30.16 -52.44
CA GLU A 274 0.88 29.01 -51.72
C GLU A 274 1.72 29.47 -50.51
N SER A 275 2.59 30.46 -50.68
CA SER A 275 3.40 31.00 -49.58
C SER A 275 2.55 31.67 -48.48
N LEU A 276 1.45 32.33 -48.86
CA LEU A 276 0.52 32.91 -47.90
C LEU A 276 -0.23 31.81 -47.14
N ALA A 277 -0.70 30.78 -47.84
CA ALA A 277 -1.34 29.62 -47.22
C ALA A 277 -0.40 28.90 -46.25
N GLU A 278 0.87 28.71 -46.63
CA GLU A 278 1.89 28.11 -45.77
C GLU A 278 2.13 28.95 -44.50
N ARG A 279 2.22 30.27 -44.62
CA ARG A 279 2.34 31.16 -43.44
C ARG A 279 1.13 31.04 -42.50
N VAL A 280 -0.08 30.94 -43.04
CA VAL A 280 -1.30 30.75 -42.24
C VAL A 280 -1.27 29.40 -41.52
N VAL A 281 -0.95 28.32 -42.22
CA VAL A 281 -0.85 26.97 -41.63
C VAL A 281 0.22 26.92 -40.54
N ASN A 282 1.37 27.57 -40.75
CA ASN A 282 2.43 27.62 -39.75
C ASN A 282 2.01 28.41 -38.50
N ALA A 283 1.29 29.52 -38.67
CA ALA A 283 0.75 30.29 -37.56
C ALA A 283 -0.30 29.49 -36.76
N ASP A 284 -1.22 28.80 -37.44
CA ASP A 284 -2.23 27.95 -36.81
C ASP A 284 -1.58 26.77 -36.08
N THR A 285 -0.58 26.13 -36.68
CA THR A 285 0.18 25.04 -36.04
C THR A 285 0.86 25.52 -34.77
N ALA A 286 1.49 26.70 -34.80
CA ALA A 286 2.10 27.30 -33.61
C ALA A 286 1.07 27.61 -32.51
N LEU A 287 -0.10 28.15 -32.87
CA LEU A 287 -1.19 28.39 -31.91
C LEU A 287 -1.73 27.09 -31.32
N VAL A 288 -1.89 26.05 -32.14
CA VAL A 288 -2.33 24.73 -31.68
C VAL A 288 -1.33 24.15 -30.69
N ASP A 289 -0.03 24.27 -30.94
CA ASP A 289 0.99 23.76 -30.03
C ASP A 289 1.05 24.55 -28.71
N GLN A 290 0.86 25.87 -28.76
CA GLN A 290 0.70 26.69 -27.56
C GLN A 290 -0.53 26.27 -26.75
N VAL A 291 -1.69 26.08 -27.41
CA VAL A 291 -2.92 25.63 -26.74
C VAL A 291 -2.75 24.25 -26.13
N LYS A 292 -2.10 23.31 -26.82
CA LYS A 292 -1.79 21.97 -26.26
C LYS A 292 -0.92 22.09 -25.02
N GLN A 293 0.10 22.95 -25.04
CA GLN A 293 0.99 23.17 -23.90
C GLN A 293 0.22 23.73 -22.69
N ASP A 294 -0.60 24.76 -22.93
CA ASP A 294 -1.39 25.40 -21.88
C ASP A 294 -2.46 24.44 -21.30
N LEU A 295 -3.11 23.67 -22.17
CA LEU A 295 -4.06 22.64 -21.78
C LEU A 295 -3.39 21.55 -20.95
N ASN A 296 -2.23 21.04 -21.38
CA ASN A 296 -1.48 20.04 -20.61
C ASN A 296 -1.06 20.58 -19.24
N ALA A 297 -0.57 21.82 -19.18
CA ALA A 297 -0.22 22.47 -17.91
C ALA A 297 -1.45 22.66 -17.00
N SER A 298 -2.63 22.91 -17.55
CA SER A 298 -3.88 22.97 -16.76
C SER A 298 -4.27 21.59 -16.22
N TYR A 299 -4.18 20.54 -17.04
CA TYR A 299 -4.48 19.17 -16.61
C TYR A 299 -3.51 18.67 -15.53
N GLU A 300 -2.23 19.00 -15.63
CA GLU A 300 -1.25 18.64 -14.60
C GLU A 300 -1.57 19.27 -13.24
N LYS A 301 -2.02 20.53 -13.24
CA LYS A 301 -2.48 21.22 -12.03
C LYS A 301 -3.71 20.54 -11.43
N ASP A 302 -4.71 20.26 -12.25
CA ASP A 302 -5.94 19.60 -11.79
C ASP A 302 -5.64 18.18 -11.27
N CYS A 303 -4.78 17.44 -11.94
CA CYS A 303 -4.31 16.12 -11.48
C CYS A 303 -3.58 16.21 -10.13
N ALA A 304 -2.79 17.27 -9.90
CA ALA A 304 -2.13 17.47 -8.62
C ALA A 304 -3.14 17.74 -7.50
N ILE A 305 -4.12 18.62 -7.75
CA ILE A 305 -5.20 18.93 -6.80
C ILE A 305 -6.02 17.68 -6.46
N GLU A 306 -6.40 16.87 -7.46
CA GLU A 306 -7.13 15.63 -7.24
C GLU A 306 -6.30 14.59 -6.47
N ARG A 307 -5.00 14.47 -6.74
CA ARG A 307 -4.09 13.63 -5.95
C ARG A 307 -4.01 14.08 -4.49
N GLU A 308 -3.96 15.39 -4.23
CA GLU A 308 -3.99 15.92 -2.86
C GLU A 308 -5.29 15.57 -2.13
N LYS A 309 -6.44 15.68 -2.81
CA LYS A 309 -7.75 15.27 -2.26
C LYS A 309 -7.78 13.77 -1.95
N ILE A 310 -7.29 12.92 -2.87
CA ILE A 310 -7.21 11.47 -2.67
C ILE A 310 -6.33 11.15 -1.46
N ASN A 311 -5.14 11.76 -1.36
CA ASN A 311 -4.23 11.57 -0.23
C ASN A 311 -4.85 11.99 1.10
N ALA A 312 -5.63 13.08 1.12
CA ALA A 312 -6.35 13.52 2.31
C ALA A 312 -7.45 12.53 2.72
N LEU A 313 -8.22 12.02 1.76
CA LEU A 313 -9.24 11.01 2.01
C LEU A 313 -8.64 9.69 2.49
N GLU A 314 -7.52 9.26 1.93
CA GLU A 314 -6.81 8.05 2.34
C GLU A 314 -6.31 8.15 3.79
N LYS A 315 -5.75 9.30 4.18
CA LYS A 315 -5.37 9.56 5.58
C LYS A 315 -6.56 9.47 6.53
N LEU A 316 -7.67 10.11 6.20
CA LEU A 316 -8.90 10.04 7.02
C LEU A 316 -9.45 8.61 7.11
N ALA A 317 -9.40 7.85 6.02
CA ALA A 317 -9.82 6.45 6.01
C ALA A 317 -8.92 5.57 6.88
N GLU A 318 -7.61 5.80 6.86
CA GLU A 318 -6.65 5.06 7.68
C GLU A 318 -6.78 5.43 9.17
N GLU A 319 -6.99 6.71 9.49
CA GLU A 319 -7.32 7.15 10.86
C GLU A 319 -8.59 6.46 11.39
N ALA A 320 -9.64 6.40 10.56
CA ALA A 320 -10.88 5.71 10.91
C ALA A 320 -10.69 4.19 11.10
N ARG A 321 -9.80 3.55 10.31
CA ARG A 321 -9.45 2.13 10.49
C ARG A 321 -8.74 1.89 11.81
N VAL A 322 -7.74 2.71 12.13
CA VAL A 322 -7.00 2.61 13.39
C VAL A 322 -7.93 2.83 14.59
N GLU A 323 -8.87 3.77 14.51
CA GLU A 323 -9.87 3.97 15.57
C GLU A 323 -10.80 2.76 15.72
N LEU A 324 -11.28 2.19 14.61
CA LEU A 324 -12.09 0.97 14.65
C LEU A 324 -11.34 -0.22 15.24
N GLU A 325 -10.05 -0.38 14.93
CA GLU A 325 -9.23 -1.43 15.52
C GLU A 325 -9.09 -1.25 17.03
N LYS A 326 -8.84 -0.03 17.52
CA LYS A 326 -8.83 0.26 18.96
C LYS A 326 -10.15 -0.09 19.64
N LEU A 327 -11.28 0.30 19.03
CA LEU A 327 -12.60 -0.03 19.58
C LEU A 327 -12.88 -1.54 19.56
N ARG A 328 -12.36 -2.27 18.56
CA ARG A 328 -12.45 -3.73 18.51
C ARG A 328 -11.64 -4.35 19.65
N THR A 329 -10.39 -3.94 19.87
CA THR A 329 -9.56 -4.47 20.95
C THR A 329 -10.17 -4.16 22.31
N GLU A 330 -10.68 -2.95 22.54
CA GLU A 330 -11.38 -2.61 23.79
C GLU A 330 -12.64 -3.46 24.00
N ARG A 331 -13.39 -3.75 22.94
CA ARG A 331 -14.57 -4.62 23.01
C ARG A 331 -14.16 -6.05 23.34
N GLU A 332 -13.09 -6.55 22.73
CA GLU A 332 -12.53 -7.89 23.00
C GLU A 332 -12.08 -8.00 24.45
N GLU A 333 -11.31 -7.04 24.97
CA GLU A 333 -10.90 -6.98 26.38
C GLU A 333 -12.11 -6.96 27.34
N LYS A 334 -13.14 -6.17 27.03
CA LYS A 334 -14.39 -6.14 27.82
C LYS A 334 -15.11 -7.49 27.77
N ASN A 335 -15.15 -8.14 26.62
CA ASN A 335 -15.74 -9.48 26.48
C ASN A 335 -14.95 -10.52 27.27
N ASP A 336 -13.62 -10.49 27.21
CA ASP A 336 -12.77 -11.40 27.97
C ASP A 336 -12.96 -11.21 29.47
N ALA A 337 -13.01 -9.95 29.95
CA ALA A 337 -13.31 -9.63 31.34
C ALA A 337 -14.70 -10.14 31.76
N LEU A 338 -15.72 -10.01 30.91
CA LEU A 338 -17.05 -10.56 31.15
C LEU A 338 -17.04 -12.09 31.20
N MET A 339 -16.29 -12.76 30.31
CA MET A 339 -16.17 -14.22 30.31
C MET A 339 -15.44 -14.72 31.56
N CYS A 340 -14.36 -14.07 31.99
CA CYS A 340 -13.70 -14.36 33.26
C CYS A 340 -14.65 -14.14 34.44
N GLY A 341 -15.42 -13.05 34.44
CA GLY A 341 -16.43 -12.78 35.46
C GLY A 341 -17.52 -13.87 35.53
N ARG A 342 -18.03 -14.33 34.37
CA ARG A 342 -18.98 -15.45 34.30
C ARG A 342 -18.37 -16.74 34.86
N ALA A 343 -17.16 -17.09 34.43
CA ALA A 343 -16.47 -18.28 34.91
C ALA A 343 -16.22 -18.23 36.44
N ALA A 344 -15.90 -17.07 36.99
CA ALA A 344 -15.76 -16.89 38.44
C ALA A 344 -17.09 -17.10 39.18
N VAL A 345 -18.20 -16.53 38.66
CA VAL A 345 -19.54 -16.75 39.24
C VAL A 345 -19.95 -18.21 39.16
N GLU A 346 -19.67 -18.89 38.05
CA GLU A 346 -19.94 -20.33 37.90
C GLU A 346 -19.12 -21.15 38.91
N ALA A 347 -17.85 -20.84 39.11
CA ALA A 347 -17.00 -21.50 40.11
C ALA A 347 -17.52 -21.30 41.56
N GLU A 348 -17.96 -20.09 41.90
CA GLU A 348 -18.59 -19.80 43.19
C GLU A 348 -19.91 -20.55 43.35
N MET A 349 -20.74 -20.60 42.30
CA MET A 349 -22.00 -21.36 42.30
C MET A 349 -21.77 -22.87 42.48
N GLU A 350 -20.74 -23.43 41.85
CA GLU A 350 -20.32 -24.81 42.09
C GLU A 350 -19.86 -25.03 43.53
N ALA A 351 -19.06 -24.12 44.09
CA ALA A 351 -18.61 -24.20 45.47
C ALA A 351 -19.79 -24.16 46.46
N LEU A 352 -20.74 -23.24 46.24
CA LEU A 352 -21.98 -23.17 47.02
C LEU A 352 -22.82 -24.43 46.87
N SER A 353 -22.89 -25.03 45.67
CA SER A 353 -23.61 -26.27 45.45
C SER A 353 -22.97 -27.45 46.20
N ARG A 354 -21.63 -27.53 46.22
CA ARG A 354 -20.89 -28.52 47.01
C ARG A 354 -21.13 -28.33 48.51
N LEU A 355 -21.05 -27.09 48.99
CA LEU A 355 -21.35 -26.76 50.39
C LEU A 355 -22.80 -27.09 50.76
N ARG A 356 -23.76 -26.84 49.87
CA ARG A 356 -25.17 -27.21 50.09
C ARG A 356 -25.31 -28.72 50.24
N LEU A 357 -24.69 -29.51 49.36
CA LEU A 357 -24.72 -30.98 49.43
C LEU A 357 -24.08 -31.48 50.74
N GLU A 358 -22.94 -30.94 51.15
CA GLU A 358 -22.29 -31.28 52.42
C GLU A 358 -23.18 -30.95 53.63
N VAL A 359 -23.84 -29.79 53.64
CA VAL A 359 -24.79 -29.42 54.71
C VAL A 359 -26.02 -30.33 54.72
N GLU A 360 -26.55 -30.69 53.55
CA GLU A 360 -27.63 -31.68 53.43
C GLU A 360 -27.21 -33.05 53.97
N GLU A 361 -25.99 -33.50 53.67
CA GLU A 361 -25.43 -34.75 54.22
C GLU A 361 -25.25 -34.68 55.74
N GLN A 362 -24.72 -33.58 56.26
CA GLN A 362 -24.62 -33.35 57.72
C GLN A 362 -26.00 -33.33 58.38
N LEU A 363 -27.00 -32.73 57.75
CA LEU A 363 -28.38 -32.73 58.23
C LEU A 363 -28.94 -34.15 58.27
N LEU A 364 -28.74 -34.94 57.20
CA LEU A 364 -29.15 -36.35 57.15
C LEU A 364 -28.46 -37.19 58.24
N SER A 365 -27.16 -36.98 58.47
CA SER A 365 -26.42 -37.62 59.56
C SER A 365 -27.03 -37.27 60.92
N LEU A 366 -27.28 -35.99 61.19
CA LEU A 366 -27.88 -35.55 62.45
C LEU A 366 -29.31 -36.09 62.66
N LEU A 367 -30.10 -36.22 61.58
CA LEU A 367 -31.41 -36.86 61.64
C LEU A 367 -31.27 -38.34 62.01
N ASN A 368 -30.27 -39.04 61.46
CA ASN A 368 -30.00 -40.43 61.81
C ASN A 368 -29.55 -40.57 63.27
N ASP A 369 -28.63 -39.71 63.73
CA ASP A 369 -28.19 -39.65 65.12
C ASP A 369 -29.37 -39.36 66.06
N LYS A 370 -30.28 -38.47 65.66
CA LYS A 370 -31.52 -38.18 66.42
C LYS A 370 -32.41 -39.41 66.54
N ILE A 371 -32.54 -40.20 65.47
CA ILE A 371 -33.28 -41.47 65.50
C ILE A 371 -32.58 -42.45 66.45
N GLU A 372 -31.25 -42.60 66.37
CA GLU A 372 -30.49 -43.46 67.28
C GLU A 372 -30.64 -43.03 68.75
N ILE A 373 -30.53 -41.73 69.04
CA ILE A 373 -30.75 -41.17 70.38
C ILE A 373 -32.17 -41.47 70.88
N SER A 374 -33.18 -41.39 70.01
CA SER A 374 -34.57 -41.72 70.39
C SER A 374 -34.73 -43.20 70.74
N LEU A 375 -34.07 -44.09 70.00
CA LEU A 375 -34.05 -45.53 70.29
C LEU A 375 -33.33 -45.84 71.60
N GLU A 376 -32.18 -45.20 71.85
CA GLU A 376 -31.46 -45.34 73.11
C GLU A 376 -32.25 -44.77 74.30
N LYS A 377 -32.93 -43.63 74.11
CA LYS A 377 -33.84 -43.07 75.12
C LYS A 377 -34.96 -44.05 75.46
N ASP A 378 -35.54 -44.71 74.46
CA ASP A 378 -36.56 -45.73 74.66
C ASP A 378 -36.00 -46.96 75.38
N ARG A 379 -34.79 -47.43 75.02
CA ARG A 379 -34.08 -48.50 75.73
C ARG A 379 -33.85 -48.14 77.20
N ILE A 380 -33.34 -46.95 77.48
CA ILE A 380 -33.14 -46.45 78.85
C ILE A 380 -34.47 -46.37 79.60
N SER A 381 -35.56 -45.93 78.96
CA SER A 381 -36.88 -45.88 79.58
C SER A 381 -37.39 -47.26 79.98
N LYS A 382 -37.11 -48.30 79.18
CA LYS A 382 -37.45 -49.70 79.50
C LYS A 382 -36.65 -50.20 80.69
N LEU A 383 -35.34 -49.98 80.69
CA LEU A 383 -34.46 -50.32 81.83
C LEU A 383 -34.89 -49.59 83.10
N ARG A 384 -35.29 -48.33 83.01
CA ARG A 384 -35.83 -47.57 84.14
C ARG A 384 -37.10 -48.21 84.70
N LYS A 385 -38.05 -48.62 83.84
CA LYS A 385 -39.27 -49.34 84.27
C LYS A 385 -38.96 -50.70 84.89
N GLU A 386 -37.94 -51.41 84.42
CA GLU A 386 -37.45 -52.64 85.03
C GLU A 386 -36.89 -52.39 86.43
N ALA A 387 -36.01 -51.42 86.58
CA ALA A 387 -35.46 -51.04 87.88
C ALA A 387 -36.56 -50.56 88.85
N GLU A 388 -37.58 -49.83 88.38
CA GLU A 388 -38.75 -49.45 89.20
C GLU A 388 -39.56 -50.67 89.65
N ARG A 389 -39.74 -51.68 88.79
CA ARG A 389 -40.39 -52.96 89.17
C ARG A 389 -39.57 -53.71 90.20
N GLU A 390 -38.25 -53.82 90.02
CA GLU A 390 -37.35 -54.46 90.98
C GLU A 390 -37.38 -53.73 92.33
N ASN A 391 -37.35 -52.39 92.34
CA ASN A 391 -37.50 -51.60 93.56
C ASN A 391 -38.83 -51.85 94.28
N GLN A 392 -39.93 -52.02 93.54
CA GLN A 392 -41.22 -52.41 94.13
C GLN A 392 -41.17 -53.81 94.76
N VAL A 393 -40.45 -54.76 94.14
CA VAL A 393 -40.25 -56.10 94.71
C VAL A 393 -39.40 -56.03 95.98
N ILE A 394 -38.33 -55.22 95.98
CA ILE A 394 -37.51 -54.98 97.17
C ILE A 394 -38.37 -54.43 98.32
N ALA A 395 -39.20 -53.41 98.05
CA ALA A 395 -40.09 -52.84 99.07
C ALA A 395 -41.09 -53.87 99.64
N ARG A 396 -41.59 -54.80 98.82
CA ARG A 396 -42.44 -55.91 99.30
C ARG A 396 -41.66 -56.86 100.20
N LEU A 397 -40.44 -57.24 99.80
CA LEU A 397 -39.57 -58.10 100.61
C LEU A 397 -39.17 -57.45 101.94
N GLU A 398 -38.94 -56.13 101.96
CA GLU A 398 -38.70 -55.38 103.21
C GLU A 398 -39.91 -55.44 104.13
N TYR A 399 -41.13 -55.29 103.60
CA TYR A 399 -42.35 -55.45 104.38
C TYR A 399 -42.51 -56.87 104.93
N GLU A 400 -42.26 -57.90 104.13
CA GLU A 400 -42.29 -59.31 104.57
C GLU A 400 -41.26 -59.58 105.67
N LEU A 401 -40.03 -59.10 105.52
CA LEU A 401 -38.98 -59.20 106.54
C LEU A 401 -39.36 -58.51 107.85
N GLU A 402 -40.02 -57.35 107.79
CA GLU A 402 -40.47 -56.64 108.98
C GLU A 402 -41.62 -57.38 109.69
N VAL A 403 -42.50 -58.06 108.95
CA VAL A 403 -43.53 -58.95 109.52
C VAL A 403 -42.89 -60.15 110.21
N GLU A 404 -41.94 -60.82 109.57
CA GLU A 404 -41.19 -61.94 110.16
C GLU A 404 -40.41 -61.52 111.41
N ARG A 405 -39.77 -60.35 111.39
CA ARG A 405 -39.09 -59.77 112.55
C ARG A 405 -40.06 -59.56 113.73
N LYS A 406 -41.27 -59.08 113.47
CA LYS A 406 -42.32 -58.92 114.51
C LYS A 406 -42.82 -60.26 115.02
N ALA A 407 -43.01 -61.27 114.17
CA ALA A 407 -43.39 -62.62 114.58
C ALA A 407 -42.33 -63.27 115.50
N LEU A 408 -41.06 -63.15 115.16
CA LEU A 408 -39.94 -63.63 115.99
C LEU A 408 -39.86 -62.91 117.35
N SER A 409 -40.16 -61.61 117.38
CA SER A 409 -40.28 -60.85 118.64
C SER A 409 -41.40 -61.38 119.53
N MET A 410 -42.57 -61.68 118.97
CA MET A 410 -43.70 -62.23 119.73
C MET A 410 -43.38 -63.64 120.27
N ALA A 411 -42.78 -64.51 119.45
CA ALA A 411 -42.38 -65.85 119.87
C ALA A 411 -41.37 -65.83 121.03
N ARG A 412 -40.45 -64.86 121.04
CA ARG A 412 -39.50 -64.67 122.14
C ARG A 412 -40.18 -64.25 123.46
N CYS A 413 -41.12 -63.29 123.42
CA CYS A 413 -41.88 -62.89 124.62
C CYS A 413 -42.68 -64.05 125.21
N TRP A 414 -43.29 -64.88 124.36
CA TRP A 414 -44.03 -66.06 124.81
C TRP A 414 -43.11 -67.07 125.52
N ALA A 415 -41.94 -67.36 124.96
CA ALA A 415 -40.95 -68.24 125.58
C ALA A 415 -40.42 -67.70 126.92
N GLU A 416 -40.23 -66.38 127.04
CA GLU A 416 -39.78 -65.73 128.29
C GLU A 416 -40.86 -65.76 129.39
N GLU A 417 -42.15 -65.66 129.06
CA GLU A 417 -43.27 -65.75 130.01
C GLU A 417 -43.57 -67.18 130.50
N GLU A 418 -43.45 -68.18 129.62
CA GLU A 418 -43.61 -69.59 130.00
C GLU A 418 -42.50 -70.04 130.97
N ALA A 419 -41.26 -69.57 130.77
CA ALA A 419 -40.14 -69.83 131.69
C ALA A 419 -40.33 -69.20 133.08
N LYS A 420 -41.04 -68.07 133.19
CA LYS A 420 -41.39 -67.46 134.50
C LYS A 420 -42.47 -68.26 135.23
N ARG A 421 -43.48 -68.78 134.51
CA ARG A 421 -44.53 -69.63 135.09
C ARG A 421 -43.96 -70.95 135.63
N ALA A 422 -43.06 -71.60 134.90
CA ALA A 422 -42.37 -72.82 135.36
C ALA A 422 -41.51 -72.59 136.62
N ARG A 423 -40.84 -71.44 136.74
CA ARG A 423 -40.05 -71.07 137.93
C ARG A 423 -40.89 -70.75 139.17
N LYS A 424 -42.18 -70.40 139.00
CA LYS A 424 -43.12 -70.16 140.10
C LYS A 424 -43.63 -71.49 140.66
N GLN A 425 -44.06 -72.39 139.77
CA GLN A 425 -44.48 -73.75 140.15
C GLN A 425 -43.39 -74.57 140.84
N ALA A 426 -42.11 -74.36 140.50
CA ALA A 426 -40.99 -75.02 141.19
C ALA A 426 -40.78 -74.52 142.63
N ARG A 427 -41.01 -73.22 142.91
CA ARG A 427 -40.86 -72.68 144.28
C ARG A 427 -42.00 -73.08 145.20
N ASP A 428 -43.23 -73.10 144.66
CA ASP A 428 -44.42 -73.47 145.41
C ASP A 428 -44.38 -74.96 145.88
N LEU A 429 -43.74 -75.84 145.09
CA LEU A 429 -43.54 -77.26 145.46
C LEU A 429 -42.41 -77.48 146.48
N GLU A 430 -41.41 -76.61 146.51
CA GLU A 430 -40.26 -76.72 147.43
C GLU A 430 -40.61 -76.16 148.84
N GLU A 431 -41.51 -75.19 148.92
CA GLU A 431 -42.06 -74.65 150.16
C GLU A 431 -43.11 -75.60 150.80
N ALA A 432 -43.91 -76.30 149.98
CA ALA A 432 -44.82 -77.35 150.45
C ALA A 432 -44.09 -78.58 151.02
N ARG A 433 -42.83 -78.82 150.62
CA ARG A 433 -42.01 -79.93 151.13
C ARG A 433 -41.38 -79.61 152.50
N LYS A 434 -40.97 -78.37 152.74
CA LYS A 434 -40.34 -77.93 154.01
C LYS A 434 -41.34 -77.71 155.17
N GLN A 435 -42.63 -77.51 154.89
CA GLN A 435 -43.66 -77.44 155.94
C GLN A 435 -44.16 -78.82 156.41
N ARG A 436 -44.01 -79.87 155.58
CA ARG A 436 -44.44 -81.24 155.90
C ARG A 436 -43.47 -82.02 156.81
N GLU A 437 -42.27 -81.51 157.04
CA GLU A 437 -41.24 -82.17 157.87
C GLU A 437 -41.25 -81.72 159.35
N LYS A 438 -42.10 -80.74 159.73
CA LYS A 438 -42.16 -80.16 161.10
C LYS A 438 -43.36 -80.57 161.96
N TYR A 439 -44.38 -81.22 161.41
CA TYR A 439 -45.52 -81.74 162.18
C TYR A 439 -45.79 -83.18 161.75
N GLY A 440 -45.40 -84.14 162.59
CA GLY A 440 -45.63 -85.56 162.31
C GLY A 440 -47.12 -85.89 162.33
N VAL A 441 -47.68 -86.19 161.16
CA VAL A 441 -48.87 -87.02 160.97
C VAL A 441 -48.75 -87.77 159.63
N GLU A 442 -48.94 -89.08 159.72
CA GLU A 442 -49.13 -90.05 158.65
C GLU A 442 -50.55 -89.92 158.06
N VAL A 443 -50.71 -89.87 156.73
CA VAL A 443 -52.03 -89.94 156.07
C VAL A 443 -51.96 -90.91 154.90
N ILE A 444 -52.61 -92.05 155.13
CA ILE A 444 -53.19 -92.94 154.14
C ILE A 444 -54.67 -92.54 154.05
N VAL A 445 -55.17 -92.26 152.84
CA VAL A 445 -56.59 -92.41 152.49
C VAL A 445 -56.61 -93.00 151.08
N ASP A 446 -57.03 -94.26 151.05
CA ASP A 446 -57.40 -95.07 149.91
C ASP A 446 -58.89 -94.87 149.53
N GLU A 447 -59.20 -95.28 148.29
CA GLU A 447 -60.40 -96.03 147.86
C GLU A 447 -61.81 -95.38 148.00
N ASP A 448 -62.37 -94.94 146.85
CA ASP A 448 -63.28 -95.77 146.02
C ASP A 448 -64.58 -95.14 145.44
N LEU A 449 -64.74 -95.44 144.13
CA LEU A 449 -65.96 -95.74 143.35
C LEU A 449 -67.07 -94.67 143.18
N GLN A 450 -67.26 -94.15 141.95
CA GLN A 450 -67.96 -94.84 140.83
C GLN A 450 -68.65 -93.90 139.81
N ASP A 451 -68.44 -94.26 138.53
CA ASP A 451 -69.36 -94.34 137.36
C ASP A 451 -70.18 -93.08 136.93
N ASP A 452 -70.36 -92.73 135.66
CA ASP A 452 -70.39 -93.58 134.46
C ASP A 452 -70.29 -92.76 133.13
N ALA A 453 -69.68 -93.43 132.15
CA ALA A 453 -70.08 -93.55 130.74
C ALA A 453 -70.03 -92.41 129.69
N SER A 454 -69.24 -92.75 128.65
CA SER A 454 -69.36 -92.46 127.19
C SER A 454 -68.61 -91.24 126.64
N THR A 455 -67.72 -91.29 125.64
CA THR A 455 -67.44 -92.22 124.53
C THR A 455 -66.00 -91.93 124.03
N GLY A 456 -65.08 -92.88 123.83
CA GLY A 456 -64.82 -93.49 122.52
C GLY A 456 -63.34 -93.35 122.04
N LEU A 457 -62.70 -94.51 121.85
CA LEU A 457 -61.56 -94.89 120.98
C LEU A 457 -60.69 -93.81 120.31
N THR A 458 -59.35 -93.98 120.34
CA THR A 458 -58.45 -94.20 119.16
C THR A 458 -56.95 -93.96 119.50
N TRP A 459 -56.21 -95.07 119.68
CA TRP A 459 -54.80 -95.35 119.30
C TRP A 459 -53.55 -94.84 120.06
N LEU A 460 -52.67 -95.83 120.30
CA LEU A 460 -51.25 -95.80 120.62
C LEU A 460 -50.42 -95.02 119.58
N GLY A 461 -49.34 -94.36 120.04
CA GLY A 461 -48.19 -94.05 119.19
C GLY A 461 -47.37 -92.81 119.58
N ALA A 462 -46.30 -93.05 120.34
CA ALA A 462 -45.05 -92.29 120.34
C ALA A 462 -45.09 -90.75 120.50
N TRP A 463 -44.80 -90.27 121.70
CA TRP A 463 -44.18 -88.95 121.87
C TRP A 463 -42.88 -89.07 122.68
N LYS A 464 -41.78 -89.12 121.91
CA LYS A 464 -40.38 -89.03 122.32
C LYS A 464 -40.00 -87.56 122.59
N PRO A 465 -38.95 -87.29 123.39
CA PRO A 465 -38.35 -85.96 123.48
C PRO A 465 -37.84 -85.52 122.10
N PRO A 466 -38.05 -84.27 121.63
CA PRO A 466 -37.56 -83.85 120.32
C PRO A 466 -36.18 -83.16 120.39
N PRO A 467 -35.42 -83.19 119.28
CA PRO A 467 -33.96 -83.23 119.27
C PRO A 467 -33.34 -81.91 118.79
N MET A 468 -32.23 -81.51 119.43
CA MET A 468 -31.38 -80.36 119.01
C MET A 468 -30.76 -80.52 117.61
N GLU A 469 -30.89 -81.66 116.94
CA GLU A 469 -30.24 -81.97 115.66
C GLU A 469 -30.97 -81.39 114.43
N GLY A 470 -32.28 -81.15 114.52
CA GLY A 470 -33.11 -80.65 113.41
C GLY A 470 -33.02 -79.14 113.16
N MET A 471 -32.62 -78.36 114.18
CA MET A 471 -32.37 -76.91 114.05
C MET A 471 -30.94 -76.62 113.60
N ILE A 472 -29.97 -77.44 113.99
CA ILE A 472 -28.56 -77.31 113.57
C ILE A 472 -28.42 -77.62 112.08
N THR A 473 -29.01 -78.72 111.59
CA THR A 473 -28.97 -79.08 110.15
C THR A 473 -29.71 -78.09 109.24
N ARG A 474 -30.74 -77.39 109.74
CA ARG A 474 -31.46 -76.35 109.01
C ARG A 474 -30.68 -75.02 108.96
N ALA A 475 -30.00 -74.67 110.06
CA ALA A 475 -29.09 -73.52 110.11
C ALA A 475 -27.83 -73.75 109.25
N GLU A 476 -27.23 -74.94 109.28
CA GLU A 476 -26.09 -75.31 108.43
C GLU A 476 -26.47 -75.28 106.94
N LYS A 477 -27.67 -75.74 106.56
CA LYS A 477 -28.17 -75.66 105.18
C LYS A 477 -28.42 -74.23 104.69
N ILE A 478 -28.77 -73.30 105.58
CA ILE A 478 -28.92 -71.88 105.27
C ILE A 478 -27.56 -71.19 105.19
N VAL A 479 -26.61 -71.53 106.06
CA VAL A 479 -25.24 -71.02 106.01
C VAL A 479 -24.51 -71.50 104.76
N GLU A 480 -24.70 -72.75 104.34
CA GLU A 480 -24.19 -73.27 103.05
C GLU A 480 -24.83 -72.53 101.86
N LYS A 481 -26.14 -72.26 101.89
CA LYS A 481 -26.80 -71.43 100.86
C LYS A 481 -26.31 -69.98 100.84
N LEU A 482 -26.02 -69.39 102.00
CA LEU A 482 -25.45 -68.04 102.10
C LEU A 482 -23.99 -67.99 101.67
N LYS A 483 -23.17 -69.02 101.97
CA LYS A 483 -21.81 -69.15 101.43
C LYS A 483 -21.82 -69.34 99.92
N ALA A 484 -22.75 -70.13 99.38
CA ALA A 484 -22.95 -70.29 97.94
C ALA A 484 -23.36 -68.97 97.27
N MET A 485 -24.33 -68.23 97.83
CA MET A 485 -24.73 -66.91 97.32
C MET A 485 -23.62 -65.85 97.45
N ALA A 486 -22.83 -65.87 98.53
CA ALA A 486 -21.70 -64.97 98.71
C ALA A 486 -20.57 -65.25 97.72
N ALA A 487 -20.28 -66.53 97.43
CA ALA A 487 -19.32 -66.92 96.40
C ALA A 487 -19.80 -66.53 95.00
N GLU A 488 -21.09 -66.68 94.71
CA GLU A 488 -21.70 -66.32 93.43
C GLU A 488 -21.75 -64.79 93.22
N LEU A 489 -22.03 -64.00 94.27
CA LEU A 489 -21.96 -62.53 94.24
C LEU A 489 -20.54 -62.03 94.03
N LYS A 490 -19.54 -62.62 94.71
CA LYS A 490 -18.13 -62.24 94.57
C LYS A 490 -17.60 -62.50 93.15
N LEU A 491 -18.03 -63.59 92.52
CA LEU A 491 -17.66 -63.92 91.14
C LEU A 491 -18.34 -62.97 90.13
N LYS A 492 -19.64 -62.69 90.30
CA LYS A 492 -20.40 -61.78 89.42
C LYS A 492 -19.91 -60.33 89.53
N SER A 493 -19.62 -59.83 90.74
CA SER A 493 -19.11 -58.46 90.93
C SER A 493 -17.72 -58.27 90.34
N ASN A 494 -16.82 -59.24 90.47
CA ASN A 494 -15.49 -59.17 89.84
C ASN A 494 -15.57 -59.10 88.32
N ILE A 495 -16.45 -59.89 87.68
CA ILE A 495 -16.62 -59.86 86.22
C ILE A 495 -17.13 -58.49 85.73
N VAL A 496 -18.05 -57.86 86.46
CA VAL A 496 -18.58 -56.53 86.11
C VAL A 496 -17.52 -55.43 86.32
N ILE A 497 -16.75 -55.49 87.41
CA ILE A 497 -15.66 -54.54 87.69
C ILE A 497 -14.54 -54.68 86.65
N GLU A 498 -14.16 -55.90 86.29
CA GLU A 498 -13.15 -56.17 85.24
C GLU A 498 -13.58 -55.55 83.89
N LYS A 499 -14.87 -55.68 83.51
CA LYS A 499 -15.42 -55.03 82.30
C LYS A 499 -15.37 -53.50 82.39
N PHE A 500 -15.64 -52.92 83.55
CA PHE A 500 -15.55 -51.48 83.77
C PHE A 500 -14.10 -50.97 83.66
N ILE A 501 -13.15 -51.70 84.26
CA ILE A 501 -11.71 -51.39 84.18
C ILE A 501 -11.25 -51.46 82.72
N GLN A 502 -11.62 -52.50 81.97
CA GLN A 502 -11.29 -52.61 80.54
C GLN A 502 -11.82 -51.42 79.72
N LYS A 503 -13.04 -50.94 80.01
CA LYS A 503 -13.62 -49.78 79.33
C LYS A 503 -12.84 -48.49 79.66
N ILE A 504 -12.45 -48.28 80.91
CA ILE A 504 -11.65 -47.12 81.33
C ILE A 504 -10.26 -47.14 80.67
N VAL A 505 -9.58 -48.30 80.65
CA VAL A 505 -8.27 -48.43 79.99
C VAL A 505 -8.39 -48.18 78.46
N SER A 506 -9.51 -48.55 77.84
CA SER A 506 -9.76 -48.26 76.43
C SER A 506 -9.90 -46.75 76.15
N LEU A 507 -10.59 -46.02 77.03
CA LEU A 507 -10.73 -44.57 76.98
C LEU A 507 -9.38 -43.84 77.18
N ILE A 508 -8.58 -44.28 78.15
CA ILE A 508 -7.24 -43.72 78.38
C ILE A 508 -6.33 -43.92 77.15
N ARG A 509 -6.41 -45.09 76.49
CA ARG A 509 -5.67 -45.34 75.23
C ARG A 509 -6.14 -44.43 74.09
N ALA A 510 -7.44 -44.18 73.96
CA ALA A 510 -7.98 -43.27 72.95
C ALA A 510 -7.53 -41.82 73.18
N LEU A 511 -7.57 -41.35 74.43
CA LEU A 511 -7.08 -40.02 74.82
C LEU A 511 -5.57 -39.87 74.59
N LYS A 512 -4.74 -40.85 74.99
CA LYS A 512 -3.29 -40.81 74.76
C LYS A 512 -2.91 -40.78 73.27
N ARG A 513 -3.73 -41.43 72.43
CA ARG A 513 -3.57 -41.40 70.96
C ARG A 513 -3.99 -40.03 70.38
N SER A 514 -5.07 -39.44 70.87
CA SER A 514 -5.50 -38.08 70.50
C SER A 514 -4.44 -37.03 70.86
N VAL A 515 -3.88 -37.07 72.07
CA VAL A 515 -2.82 -36.14 72.52
C VAL A 515 -1.54 -36.30 71.69
N SER A 516 -1.13 -37.54 71.39
CA SER A 516 0.03 -37.80 70.52
C SER A 516 -0.18 -37.26 69.09
N ASN A 517 -1.39 -37.41 68.54
CA ASN A 517 -1.70 -36.91 67.19
C ASN A 517 -1.71 -35.37 67.14
N ALA A 518 -2.28 -34.72 68.16
CA ALA A 518 -2.25 -33.27 68.28
C ALA A 518 -0.81 -32.74 68.42
N SER A 519 0.04 -33.42 69.21
CA SER A 519 1.45 -33.05 69.36
C SER A 519 2.25 -33.15 68.06
N LYS A 520 1.99 -34.18 67.23
CA LYS A 520 2.65 -34.32 65.91
C LYS A 520 2.23 -33.23 64.94
N TYR A 521 0.94 -32.91 64.91
CA TYR A 521 0.40 -31.83 64.07
C TYR A 521 1.00 -30.46 64.43
N VAL A 522 1.18 -30.18 65.73
CA VAL A 522 1.84 -28.95 66.20
C VAL A 522 3.32 -28.91 65.83
N GLN A 523 4.05 -30.02 65.94
CA GLN A 523 5.46 -30.10 65.51
C GLN A 523 5.65 -29.90 64.00
N GLU A 524 4.76 -30.47 63.18
CA GLU A 524 4.79 -30.30 61.72
C GLU A 524 4.52 -28.84 61.34
N ILE A 525 3.47 -28.23 61.88
CA ILE A 525 3.17 -26.80 61.64
C ILE A 525 4.36 -25.93 62.04
N HIS A 526 4.94 -26.16 63.22
CA HIS A 526 6.09 -25.41 63.71
C HIS A 526 7.32 -25.55 62.78
N SER A 527 7.63 -26.76 62.32
CA SER A 527 8.72 -27.00 61.36
C SER A 527 8.48 -26.32 60.00
N THR A 528 7.21 -26.24 59.57
CA THR A 528 6.81 -25.61 58.31
C THR A 528 6.90 -24.09 58.40
N ILE A 529 6.50 -23.51 59.53
CA ILE A 529 6.60 -22.06 59.78
C ILE A 529 8.08 -21.63 59.86
N ILE A 530 8.92 -22.36 60.60
CA ILE A 530 10.36 -22.05 60.71
C ILE A 530 11.04 -22.15 59.34
N SER A 531 10.75 -23.18 58.55
CA SER A 531 11.36 -23.32 57.22
C SER A 531 10.91 -22.23 56.24
N LYS A 532 9.66 -21.77 56.32
CA LYS A 532 9.12 -20.68 55.48
C LYS A 532 9.68 -19.32 55.89
N ALA A 533 9.79 -19.04 57.19
CA ALA A 533 10.42 -17.83 57.70
C ALA A 533 11.92 -17.77 57.33
N ARG A 534 12.64 -18.89 57.45
CA ARG A 534 14.07 -18.98 57.08
C ARG A 534 14.31 -18.77 55.58
N LYS A 535 13.42 -19.29 54.72
CA LYS A 535 13.47 -19.05 53.26
C LYS A 535 13.24 -17.58 52.93
N SER A 536 12.23 -16.95 53.54
CA SER A 536 11.92 -15.52 53.36
C SER A 536 13.07 -14.61 53.79
N VAL A 537 13.71 -14.90 54.94
CA VAL A 537 14.89 -14.17 55.42
C VAL A 537 16.09 -14.32 54.46
N ASN A 538 16.30 -15.52 53.90
CA ASN A 538 17.37 -15.75 52.94
C ASN A 538 17.12 -15.04 51.59
N GLU A 539 15.88 -15.01 51.10
CA GLU A 539 15.50 -14.24 49.90
C GLU A 539 15.69 -12.73 50.09
N LEU A 540 15.35 -12.20 51.27
CA LEU A 540 15.53 -10.79 51.58
C LEU A 540 17.01 -10.38 51.63
N CYS A 541 17.89 -11.28 52.09
CA CYS A 541 19.34 -11.09 52.04
C CYS A 541 19.90 -11.14 50.61
N TYR A 542 19.37 -12.02 49.76
CA TYR A 542 19.79 -12.13 48.36
C TYR A 542 19.38 -10.89 47.55
N ASN A 543 18.14 -10.41 47.75
CA ASN A 543 17.59 -9.24 47.05
C ASN A 543 18.21 -7.91 47.49
N ALA A 544 18.75 -7.82 48.71
CA ALA A 544 19.44 -6.61 49.18
C ALA A 544 20.85 -6.42 48.57
N SER A 545 21.44 -7.46 47.94
CA SER A 545 22.81 -7.45 47.41
C SER A 545 23.08 -6.49 46.24
N GLY A 546 22.03 -5.90 45.64
CA GLY A 546 22.11 -4.96 44.52
C GLY A 546 21.85 -3.49 44.87
N LEU A 547 21.75 -3.14 46.16
CA LEU A 547 21.44 -1.78 46.63
C LEU A 547 22.66 -1.12 47.33
N SER A 548 22.60 0.18 47.60
CA SER A 548 23.73 0.95 48.14
C SER A 548 24.25 0.44 49.50
N PRO A 549 25.55 0.63 49.84
CA PRO A 549 26.19 -0.02 51.00
C PRO A 549 25.52 0.27 52.36
N SER A 550 24.92 1.45 52.53
CA SER A 550 24.22 1.84 53.76
C SER A 550 22.89 1.11 53.95
N VAL A 551 22.22 0.74 52.86
CA VAL A 551 20.96 -0.01 52.88
C VAL A 551 21.25 -1.51 53.11
N VAL A 552 22.30 -2.03 52.49
CA VAL A 552 22.79 -3.41 52.70
C VAL A 552 23.17 -3.65 54.16
N HIS A 553 23.87 -2.72 54.80
CA HIS A 553 24.27 -2.86 56.20
C HIS A 553 23.05 -2.83 57.16
N ARG A 554 22.03 -2.03 56.86
CA ARG A 554 20.80 -1.98 57.66
C ARG A 554 19.96 -3.25 57.49
N ALA A 555 19.85 -3.77 56.26
CA ALA A 555 19.15 -5.01 55.96
C ALA A 555 19.82 -6.24 56.59
N ARG A 556 21.17 -6.32 56.57
CA ARG A 556 21.90 -7.40 57.26
C ARG A 556 21.69 -7.39 58.77
N ARG A 557 21.73 -6.21 59.41
CA ARG A 557 21.50 -6.11 60.87
C ARG A 557 20.09 -6.58 61.25
N THR A 558 19.07 -6.17 60.51
CA THR A 558 17.69 -6.64 60.76
C THR A 558 17.51 -8.14 60.51
N VAL A 559 18.25 -8.72 59.56
CA VAL A 559 18.23 -10.16 59.30
C VAL A 559 18.90 -10.95 60.44
N GLU A 560 20.00 -10.45 60.99
CA GLU A 560 20.68 -11.05 62.15
C GLU A 560 19.78 -10.97 63.40
N ASP A 561 19.16 -9.83 63.67
CA ASP A 561 18.23 -9.64 64.81
C ASP A 561 17.00 -10.56 64.70
N CYS A 562 16.44 -10.73 63.50
CA CYS A 562 15.34 -11.68 63.27
C CYS A 562 15.76 -13.15 63.43
N ARG A 563 17.01 -13.47 63.07
CA ARG A 563 17.57 -14.83 63.21
C ARG A 563 17.80 -15.18 64.68
N GLU A 564 18.29 -14.24 65.47
CA GLU A 564 18.46 -14.39 66.91
C GLU A 564 17.11 -14.53 67.62
N GLY A 565 16.09 -13.74 67.24
CA GLY A 565 14.72 -13.89 67.73
C GLY A 565 14.10 -15.26 67.43
N LEU A 566 14.36 -15.82 66.24
CA LEU A 566 13.92 -17.18 65.86
C LEU A 566 14.59 -18.28 66.68
N GLU A 567 15.88 -18.13 67.03
CA GLU A 567 16.60 -19.10 67.84
C GLU A 567 16.14 -19.09 69.31
N ILE A 568 15.75 -17.91 69.83
CA ILE A 568 15.13 -17.76 71.17
C ILE A 568 13.75 -18.45 71.22
N ILE A 569 12.92 -18.29 70.17
CA ILE A 569 11.62 -18.97 70.08
C ILE A 569 11.81 -20.49 70.00
N ARG A 570 12.80 -20.96 69.23
CA ARG A 570 13.16 -22.38 69.13
C ARG A 570 13.59 -22.99 70.48
N GLN A 571 14.28 -22.23 71.34
CA GLN A 571 14.68 -22.69 72.67
C GLN A 571 13.51 -22.74 73.67
N LYS A 572 12.57 -21.80 73.64
CA LYS A 572 11.42 -21.76 74.57
C LYS A 572 10.43 -22.92 74.41
N PHE A 573 10.39 -23.57 73.24
CA PHE A 573 9.48 -24.70 72.97
C PHE A 573 10.14 -26.09 73.02
N LYS A 574 11.41 -26.15 73.44
CA LYS A 574 12.16 -27.41 73.61
C LYS A 574 12.26 -27.87 75.08
N SER A 575 11.64 -27.14 76.00
CA SER A 575 11.51 -27.50 77.43
C SER A 575 10.19 -28.17 77.75
#